data_AF-A0A1I7LY30-F1
#
_entry.id   AF-A0A1I7LY30-F1
#
_cell.length_a   1.000
_cell.length_b   1.000
_cell.length_c   1.000
_cell.angle_alpha   90.00
_cell.angle_beta   90.00
_cell.angle_gamma   90.00
#
_symmetry.space_group_name_H-M   'P 1'
#
loop_
_entity.id
_entity.type
_entity.pdbx_description
1 polymer ?
#
loop_
_entity_poly.entity_id
_entity_poly.type
_entity_poly.pdbx_seq_one_letter_code
_entity_poly.pdbx_strand_id
1 'polypeptide(L)'
;MPLSLKLPRRNPDAPRPSLRDRYAALKGSAAKVMGKPARFAPPKPIGAGEPSKALAAALAAHEMAYGYALYTDAYGLPDLTERRQAEEEAFRALLHTPLQSDADRAAYAAAVISRQMHSLGDASATERDHPMAVAFRNISFGENAREPEEMRHIGRKAEATTDPSPAAIVAPRPTDRALALLGDLEREWATQIIQQDKDRQDHSPEAEVRNDVMIARRDALMAAAEALPATSREARHAKALAFAWDASIMLWRADRTRDQYGTDGRLMIDLMNSLTGELSNAAGMNVSSLDQPKAIPARFDAYDHETGLVTYADAAGTISTRPAAEWIAFMAMRLHHIARSERTRQFNAECKDLDGAACAALEARLTRELRIDALHALMFRSDQAFAEAQSERNGHTGAGPSAAKVDLKPLTVLQLVNLHEAYQAARHLWEGVVARPYSVAFRDPRGCVHASPVGHLADFEETRAALVGERIIDEIANRSPQTEKERDYILSLRLQHEIACEDRIRDADMMREISQAWGA
;
A
#
# COMPACT_ATOMS: atom_id res chain seq x y z
N MET A 1 -25.64 31.53 -21.46
CA MET A 1 -25.80 32.98 -21.15
C MET A 1 -24.46 33.52 -20.68
N PRO A 2 -23.88 34.57 -21.30
CA PRO A 2 -22.58 35.10 -20.90
C PRO A 2 -22.76 36.05 -19.70
N LEU A 3 -22.07 35.77 -18.59
CA LEU A 3 -22.00 36.67 -17.43
C LEU A 3 -20.87 37.69 -17.67
N SER A 4 -21.23 38.93 -18.00
CA SER A 4 -20.26 40.03 -18.03
C SER A 4 -20.13 40.65 -16.64
N LEU A 5 -18.91 40.65 -16.10
CA LEU A 5 -18.56 41.37 -14.87
C LEU A 5 -18.57 42.87 -15.18
N LYS A 6 -19.65 43.55 -14.78
CA LYS A 6 -19.73 45.02 -14.80
C LYS A 6 -18.81 45.58 -13.72
N LEU A 7 -17.60 45.97 -14.12
CA LEU A 7 -16.78 46.85 -13.28
C LEU A 7 -17.50 48.20 -13.11
N PRO A 8 -17.54 48.77 -11.90
CA PRO A 8 -18.22 50.03 -11.65
C PRO A 8 -17.61 51.14 -12.51
N ARG A 9 -18.45 51.80 -13.33
CA ARG A 9 -18.02 52.95 -14.14
C ARG A 9 -17.59 54.07 -13.20
N ARG A 10 -16.33 54.49 -13.35
CA ARG A 10 -15.73 55.57 -12.59
C ARG A 10 -16.34 56.91 -13.03
N ASN A 11 -16.86 57.69 -12.09
CA ASN A 11 -17.28 59.06 -12.33
C ASN A 11 -16.02 59.90 -12.64
N PRO A 12 -15.88 60.48 -13.85
CA PRO A 12 -14.66 61.20 -14.25
C PRO A 12 -14.41 62.46 -13.43
N ASP A 13 -15.44 63.04 -12.82
CA ASP A 13 -15.35 64.29 -12.08
C ASP A 13 -15.09 64.10 -10.58
N ALA A 14 -15.01 62.85 -10.11
CA ALA A 14 -14.69 62.60 -8.71
C ALA A 14 -13.18 62.81 -8.46
N PRO A 15 -12.79 63.63 -7.45
CA PRO A 15 -11.39 63.83 -7.11
C PRO A 15 -10.73 62.48 -6.80
N ARG A 16 -9.53 62.27 -7.35
CA ARG A 16 -8.82 60.99 -7.20
C ARG A 16 -8.60 60.70 -5.71
N PRO A 17 -9.07 59.56 -5.17
CA PRO A 17 -8.84 59.24 -3.78
C PRO A 17 -7.33 59.20 -3.50
N SER A 18 -6.94 59.75 -2.36
CA SER A 18 -5.54 59.79 -1.96
C SER A 18 -5.02 58.36 -1.78
N LEU A 19 -3.69 58.18 -1.81
CA LEU A 19 -3.10 56.87 -1.54
C LEU A 19 -3.49 56.34 -0.16
N ARG A 20 -3.69 57.25 0.81
CA ARG A 20 -4.16 56.91 2.16
C ARG A 20 -5.58 56.38 2.16
N ASP A 21 -6.48 56.98 1.38
CA ASP A 21 -7.88 56.53 1.27
C ASP A 21 -7.97 55.18 0.56
N ARG A 22 -7.14 54.97 -0.47
CA ARG A 22 -7.05 53.67 -1.15
C ARG A 22 -6.53 52.59 -0.22
N TYR A 23 -5.49 52.89 0.57
CA TYR A 23 -4.95 51.94 1.55
C TYR A 23 -5.98 51.62 2.65
N ALA A 24 -6.74 52.61 3.13
CA ALA A 24 -7.80 52.39 4.11
C ALA A 24 -8.96 51.53 3.54
N ALA A 25 -9.37 51.79 2.29
CA ALA A 25 -10.38 50.99 1.60
C ALA A 25 -9.91 49.55 1.35
N LEU A 26 -8.62 49.37 1.01
CA LEU A 26 -8.02 48.05 0.82
C LEU A 26 -7.93 47.28 2.15
N LYS A 27 -7.54 47.95 3.24
CA LYS A 27 -7.46 47.37 4.58
C LYS A 27 -8.83 46.98 5.13
N GLY A 28 -9.85 47.80 4.90
CA GLY A 28 -11.24 47.49 5.24
C GLY A 28 -11.81 46.32 4.44
N SER A 29 -11.45 46.22 3.15
CA SER A 29 -11.86 45.10 2.29
C SER A 29 -11.13 43.81 2.66
N ALA A 30 -9.82 43.88 2.94
CA ALA A 30 -9.03 42.74 3.40
C ALA A 30 -9.50 42.21 4.76
N ALA A 31 -9.85 43.08 5.71
CA ALA A 31 -10.42 42.67 6.99
C ALA A 31 -11.79 41.98 6.86
N LYS A 32 -12.55 42.30 5.81
CA LYS A 32 -13.85 41.67 5.50
C LYS A 32 -13.71 40.31 4.82
N VAL A 33 -12.60 40.09 4.12
CA VAL A 33 -12.25 38.82 3.44
C VAL A 33 -11.50 37.87 4.38
N MET A 34 -10.67 38.40 5.29
CA MET A 34 -9.94 37.62 6.32
C MET A 34 -10.78 37.36 7.57
N GLY A 35 -12.05 36.94 7.39
CA GLY A 35 -12.83 36.38 8.50
C GLY A 35 -12.03 35.30 9.23
N LYS A 36 -12.20 35.22 10.56
CA LYS A 36 -11.47 34.32 11.47
C LYS A 36 -11.11 32.99 10.78
N PRO A 37 -9.83 32.59 10.74
CA PRO A 37 -9.45 31.34 10.10
C PRO A 37 -10.26 30.22 10.76
N ALA A 38 -11.02 29.49 9.95
CA ALA A 38 -11.58 28.23 10.36
C ALA A 38 -10.39 27.39 10.84
N ARG A 39 -10.38 27.02 12.13
CA ARG A 39 -9.44 26.03 12.65
C ARG A 39 -9.50 24.86 11.68
N PHE A 40 -8.35 24.47 11.13
CA PHE A 40 -8.26 23.28 10.31
C PHE A 40 -8.91 22.12 11.09
N ALA A 41 -10.06 21.68 10.60
CA ALA A 41 -10.75 20.51 11.10
C ALA A 41 -10.51 19.44 10.04
N PRO A 42 -9.82 18.34 10.37
CA PRO A 42 -9.65 17.24 9.42
C PRO A 42 -11.04 16.82 8.89
N PRO A 43 -11.13 16.42 7.60
CA PRO A 43 -12.41 16.08 6.98
C PRO A 43 -13.10 14.98 7.81
N LYS A 44 -14.29 15.28 8.33
CA LYS A 44 -15.11 14.28 9.03
C LYS A 44 -15.42 13.16 8.03
N PRO A 45 -15.10 11.88 8.32
CA PRO A 45 -15.54 10.77 7.49
C PRO A 45 -17.07 10.82 7.41
N ILE A 46 -17.59 10.96 6.18
CA ILE A 46 -19.02 11.10 5.93
C ILE A 46 -19.68 9.76 6.27
N GLY A 47 -20.60 9.76 7.23
CA GLY A 47 -21.48 8.62 7.54
C GLY A 47 -21.19 7.84 8.82
N ALA A 48 -20.10 8.11 9.54
CA ALA A 48 -19.70 7.24 10.65
C ALA A 48 -20.31 7.62 12.02
N GLY A 49 -20.74 8.87 12.25
CA GLY A 49 -21.16 9.36 13.58
C GLY A 49 -19.97 9.88 14.42
N GLU A 50 -20.20 10.23 15.69
CA GLU A 50 -19.11 10.61 16.60
C GLU A 50 -18.51 9.36 17.26
N PRO A 51 -17.17 9.25 17.36
CA PRO A 51 -16.54 8.14 18.06
C PRO A 51 -16.92 8.12 19.54
N SER A 52 -16.86 6.94 20.15
CA SER A 52 -17.08 6.76 21.57
C SER A 52 -16.13 7.64 22.39
N LYS A 53 -16.58 8.09 23.57
CA LYS A 53 -15.76 8.95 24.45
C LYS A 53 -14.43 8.31 24.82
N ALA A 54 -14.40 6.98 24.95
CA ALA A 54 -13.19 6.22 25.23
C ALA A 54 -12.19 6.31 24.08
N LEU A 55 -12.64 6.05 22.84
CA LEU A 55 -11.77 6.18 21.66
C LEU A 55 -11.34 7.63 21.42
N ALA A 56 -12.25 8.60 21.55
CA ALA A 56 -11.91 10.01 21.41
C ALA A 56 -10.82 10.45 22.41
N ALA A 57 -10.85 9.95 23.65
CA ALA A 57 -9.82 10.21 24.64
C ALA A 57 -8.47 9.55 24.29
N ALA A 58 -8.49 8.30 23.81
CA ALA A 58 -7.28 7.60 23.38
C ALA A 58 -6.63 8.27 22.16
N LEU A 59 -7.44 8.70 21.19
CA LEU A 59 -6.99 9.46 20.02
C LEU A 59 -6.33 10.79 20.44
N ALA A 60 -6.98 11.56 21.30
CA ALA A 60 -6.44 12.84 21.76
C ALA A 60 -5.13 12.67 22.55
N ALA A 61 -5.01 11.61 23.35
CA ALA A 61 -3.78 11.29 24.07
C ALA A 61 -2.64 10.92 23.12
N HIS A 62 -2.92 10.09 22.11
CA HIS A 62 -1.95 9.71 21.07
C HIS A 62 -1.52 10.92 20.23
N GLU A 63 -2.46 11.71 19.71
CA GLU A 63 -2.15 12.90 18.89
C GLU A 63 -1.28 13.91 19.65
N MET A 64 -1.56 14.11 20.94
CA MET A 64 -0.78 15.01 21.78
C MET A 64 0.64 14.48 22.00
N ALA A 65 0.78 13.20 22.37
CA ALA A 65 2.10 12.58 22.59
C ALA A 65 2.92 12.55 21.29
N TYR A 66 2.28 12.23 20.17
CA TYR A 66 2.88 12.25 18.84
C TYR A 66 3.35 13.64 18.41
N GLY A 67 2.51 14.66 18.61
CA GLY A 67 2.89 16.06 18.35
C GLY A 67 4.09 16.52 19.18
N TYR A 68 4.16 16.11 20.45
CA TYR A 68 5.32 16.40 21.30
C TYR A 68 6.58 15.66 20.85
N ALA A 69 6.48 14.38 20.48
CA ALA A 69 7.61 13.62 19.96
C ALA A 69 8.17 14.27 18.68
N LEU A 70 7.31 14.61 17.72
CA LEU A 70 7.71 15.30 16.49
C LEU A 70 8.35 16.67 16.74
N TYR A 71 7.76 17.47 17.65
CA TYR A 71 8.34 18.75 18.02
C TYR A 71 9.74 18.58 18.63
N THR A 72 9.89 17.63 19.54
CA THR A 72 11.15 17.35 20.24
C THR A 72 12.24 16.91 19.27
N ASP A 73 11.88 16.09 18.28
CA ASP A 73 12.75 15.62 17.20
C ASP A 73 13.18 16.78 16.29
N ALA A 74 12.21 17.54 15.78
CA ALA A 74 12.46 18.66 14.86
C ALA A 74 13.34 19.77 15.45
N TYR A 75 13.31 19.96 16.77
CA TYR A 75 14.09 20.97 17.48
C TYR A 75 15.30 20.41 18.24
N GLY A 76 15.60 19.11 18.11
CA GLY A 76 16.76 18.48 18.74
C GLY A 76 16.79 18.61 20.27
N LEU A 77 15.62 18.51 20.92
CA LEU A 77 15.50 18.63 22.37
C LEU A 77 16.01 17.36 23.08
N PRO A 78 16.59 17.49 24.28
CA PRO A 78 17.28 16.38 24.95
C PRO A 78 16.36 15.27 25.47
N ASP A 79 15.04 15.49 25.54
CA ASP A 79 14.04 14.52 26.04
C ASP A 79 13.40 13.66 24.92
N LEU A 80 13.98 13.61 23.72
CA LEU A 80 13.41 12.87 22.57
C LEU A 80 13.07 11.41 22.90
N THR A 81 13.94 10.70 23.61
CA THR A 81 13.71 9.30 23.99
C THR A 81 12.50 9.14 24.89
N GLU A 82 12.35 10.00 25.91
CA GLU A 82 11.21 9.98 26.83
C GLU A 82 9.90 10.31 26.09
N ARG A 83 9.95 11.26 25.15
CA ARG A 83 8.78 11.66 24.34
C ARG A 83 8.34 10.59 23.36
N ARG A 84 9.28 9.90 22.71
CA ARG A 84 8.97 8.75 21.84
C ARG A 84 8.38 7.59 22.64
N GLN A 85 8.91 7.32 23.84
CA GLN A 85 8.33 6.29 24.71
C GLN A 85 6.90 6.65 25.13
N ALA A 86 6.64 7.90 25.51
CA ALA A 86 5.28 8.36 25.85
C ALA A 86 4.30 8.27 24.66
N GLU A 87 4.79 8.53 23.44
CA GLU A 87 4.01 8.34 22.21
C GLU A 87 3.68 6.86 21.97
N GLU A 88 4.66 5.96 22.12
CA GLU A 88 4.46 4.53 21.95
C GLU A 88 3.46 3.96 22.97
N GLU A 89 3.54 4.39 24.23
CA GLU A 89 2.59 4.00 25.28
C GLU A 89 1.17 4.50 24.96
N ALA A 90 1.03 5.75 24.50
CA ALA A 90 -0.26 6.31 24.10
C ALA A 90 -0.83 5.60 22.86
N PHE A 91 0.01 5.26 21.89
CA PHE A 91 -0.40 4.51 20.71
C PHE A 91 -0.79 3.07 21.05
N ARG A 92 -0.07 2.42 21.98
CA ARG A 92 -0.44 1.09 22.48
C ARG A 92 -1.82 1.12 23.15
N ALA A 93 -2.08 2.14 23.97
CA ALA A 93 -3.40 2.33 24.56
C ALA A 93 -4.50 2.52 23.48
N LEU A 94 -4.20 3.26 22.42
CA LEU A 94 -5.10 3.42 21.27
C LEU A 94 -5.36 2.06 20.58
N LEU A 95 -4.32 1.27 20.28
CA LEU A 95 -4.44 -0.06 19.66
C LEU A 95 -5.30 -1.04 20.45
N HIS A 96 -5.40 -0.89 21.77
CA HIS A 96 -6.20 -1.77 22.63
C HIS A 96 -7.53 -1.15 23.07
N THR A 97 -7.92 -0.01 22.50
CA THR A 97 -9.20 0.61 22.81
C THR A 97 -10.36 -0.16 22.14
N PRO A 98 -11.38 -0.62 22.90
CA PRO A 98 -12.52 -1.32 22.31
C PRO A 98 -13.29 -0.45 21.32
N LEU A 99 -13.54 -0.98 20.11
CA LEU A 99 -14.27 -0.28 19.06
C LEU A 99 -15.76 -0.67 19.11
N GLN A 100 -16.61 0.27 19.53
CA GLN A 100 -18.03 -0.02 19.81
C GLN A 100 -18.96 0.30 18.64
N SER A 101 -18.47 1.00 17.63
CA SER A 101 -19.27 1.50 16.51
C SER A 101 -18.44 1.61 15.23
N ASP A 102 -19.10 1.78 14.09
CA ASP A 102 -18.38 2.06 12.83
C ASP A 102 -17.74 3.46 12.83
N ALA A 103 -18.27 4.39 13.65
CA ALA A 103 -17.59 5.65 14.01
C ALA A 103 -16.22 5.38 14.63
N ASP A 104 -16.18 4.43 15.57
CA ASP A 104 -14.98 4.04 16.28
C ASP A 104 -13.98 3.41 15.31
N ARG A 105 -14.43 2.47 14.47
CA ARG A 105 -13.57 1.83 13.45
C ARG A 105 -12.98 2.83 12.47
N ALA A 106 -13.77 3.78 11.98
CA ALA A 106 -13.32 4.80 11.04
C ALA A 106 -12.29 5.77 11.67
N ALA A 107 -12.58 6.27 12.87
CA ALA A 107 -11.67 7.18 13.59
C ALA A 107 -10.36 6.48 14.00
N TYR A 108 -10.47 5.23 14.45
CA TYR A 108 -9.32 4.38 14.77
C TYR A 108 -8.44 4.12 13.54
N ALA A 109 -9.05 3.72 12.41
CA ALA A 109 -8.32 3.45 11.17
C ALA A 109 -7.55 4.69 10.67
N ALA A 110 -8.19 5.86 10.71
CA ALA A 110 -7.55 7.12 10.29
C ALA A 110 -6.30 7.43 11.12
N ALA A 111 -6.34 7.23 12.43
CA ALA A 111 -5.21 7.49 13.32
C ALA A 111 -4.05 6.50 13.14
N VAL A 112 -4.36 5.20 13.01
CA VAL A 112 -3.33 4.18 12.75
C VAL A 112 -2.64 4.42 11.41
N ILE A 113 -3.42 4.67 10.34
CA ILE A 113 -2.87 4.97 9.02
C ILE A 113 -2.00 6.23 9.09
N SER A 114 -2.47 7.29 9.73
CA SER A 114 -1.73 8.54 9.85
C SER A 114 -0.38 8.35 10.56
N ARG A 115 -0.30 7.58 11.65
CA ARG A 115 0.98 7.26 12.32
C ARG A 115 1.91 6.48 11.39
N GLN A 116 1.39 5.46 10.72
CA GLN A 116 2.19 4.56 9.90
C GLN A 116 2.73 5.22 8.62
N MET A 117 1.98 6.15 8.03
CA MET A 117 2.48 6.95 6.90
C MET A 117 3.69 7.83 7.27
N HIS A 118 3.93 8.10 8.56
CA HIS A 118 5.10 8.86 9.02
C HIS A 118 6.21 7.96 9.61
N SER A 119 5.97 6.65 9.71
CA SER A 119 6.90 5.65 10.28
C SER A 119 7.66 4.86 9.19
N LEU A 120 7.82 5.42 7.99
CA LEU A 120 8.25 4.75 6.75
C LEU A 120 9.70 4.19 6.73
N GLY A 121 10.33 3.98 7.88
CA GLY A 121 11.61 3.29 8.01
C GLY A 121 11.54 1.80 8.40
N ASP A 122 10.36 1.26 8.72
CA ASP A 122 10.25 -0.10 9.27
C ASP A 122 9.83 -1.13 8.21
N ALA A 123 10.82 -1.86 7.68
CA ALA A 123 10.62 -2.88 6.65
C ALA A 123 9.93 -4.18 7.16
N SER A 124 9.49 -4.20 8.42
CA SER A 124 8.94 -5.36 9.14
C SER A 124 7.40 -5.47 9.11
N ALA A 125 6.71 -4.72 8.24
CA ALA A 125 5.25 -4.63 8.18
C ALA A 125 4.47 -5.94 7.91
N THR A 126 5.17 -7.08 7.79
CA THR A 126 4.63 -8.41 7.51
C THR A 126 4.49 -9.28 8.76
N GLU A 127 5.01 -8.88 9.91
CA GLU A 127 4.96 -9.70 11.12
C GLU A 127 3.58 -9.69 11.78
N ARG A 128 3.22 -10.82 12.37
CA ARG A 128 1.93 -11.01 13.05
C ARG A 128 1.72 -9.98 14.15
N ASP A 129 2.76 -9.45 14.74
CA ASP A 129 2.69 -8.54 15.87
C ASP A 129 2.88 -7.07 15.47
N HIS A 130 3.03 -6.81 14.17
CA HIS A 130 3.14 -5.46 13.63
C HIS A 130 1.86 -4.64 13.88
N PRO A 131 1.97 -3.34 14.23
CA PRO A 131 0.81 -2.50 14.54
C PRO A 131 -0.25 -2.44 13.44
N MET A 132 0.14 -2.52 12.16
CA MET A 132 -0.82 -2.59 11.04
C MET A 132 -1.61 -3.91 11.03
N ALA A 133 -0.96 -5.03 11.33
CA ALA A 133 -1.63 -6.33 11.43
C ALA A 133 -2.57 -6.39 12.64
N VAL A 134 -2.20 -5.75 13.76
CA VAL A 134 -3.06 -5.59 14.94
C VAL A 134 -4.27 -4.70 14.62
N ALA A 135 -4.04 -3.54 14.00
CA ALA A 135 -5.11 -2.62 13.64
C ALA A 135 -6.08 -3.20 12.61
N PHE A 136 -5.58 -3.92 11.60
CA PHE A 136 -6.42 -4.64 10.64
C PHE A 136 -7.35 -5.64 11.33
N ARG A 137 -6.86 -6.39 12.33
CA ARG A 137 -7.67 -7.34 13.10
C ARG A 137 -8.72 -6.64 13.97
N ASN A 138 -8.36 -5.56 14.64
CA ASN A 138 -9.30 -4.77 15.44
C ASN A 138 -10.44 -4.21 14.57
N ILE A 139 -10.11 -3.72 13.37
CA ILE A 139 -11.09 -3.19 12.41
C ILE A 139 -11.98 -4.30 11.86
N SER A 140 -11.38 -5.41 11.42
CA SER A 140 -12.06 -6.46 10.66
C SER A 140 -12.85 -7.43 11.53
N PHE A 141 -12.37 -7.71 12.76
CA PHE A 141 -12.91 -8.79 13.59
C PHE A 141 -13.37 -8.32 14.97
N GLY A 142 -13.04 -7.08 15.40
CA GLY A 142 -13.37 -6.58 16.74
C GLY A 142 -12.70 -7.38 17.87
N GLU A 143 -11.68 -8.18 17.54
CA GLU A 143 -10.93 -8.99 18.50
C GLU A 143 -9.80 -8.14 19.07
N ASN A 144 -9.81 -7.88 20.38
CA ASN A 144 -8.68 -7.26 21.08
C ASN A 144 -7.46 -8.20 20.95
N ALA A 145 -6.55 -7.90 20.03
CA ALA A 145 -5.35 -8.69 19.85
C ALA A 145 -4.49 -8.67 21.13
N ARG A 146 -3.90 -9.82 21.48
CA ARG A 146 -2.98 -9.96 22.61
C ARG A 146 -1.70 -9.17 22.35
N GLU A 147 -1.17 -8.49 23.37
CA GLU A 147 0.07 -7.69 23.28
C GLU A 147 1.26 -8.55 22.78
N PRO A 148 2.01 -8.10 21.75
CA PRO A 148 3.24 -8.73 21.25
C PRO A 148 4.24 -9.05 22.34
N GLU A 149 4.90 -10.20 22.27
CA GLU A 149 5.89 -10.59 23.29
C GLU A 149 7.04 -9.61 23.43
N GLU A 150 7.51 -9.06 22.32
CA GLU A 150 8.59 -8.06 22.27
C GLU A 150 8.22 -6.75 22.99
N MET A 151 6.93 -6.40 23.00
CA MET A 151 6.42 -5.21 23.69
C MET A 151 6.12 -5.43 25.19
N ARG A 152 6.02 -6.70 25.65
CA ARG A 152 5.74 -7.01 27.08
C ARG A 152 6.90 -6.65 28.02
N HIS A 153 8.10 -6.49 27.48
CA HIS A 153 9.32 -6.24 28.25
C HIS A 153 9.68 -4.76 28.37
N ILE A 154 9.07 -3.90 27.55
CA ILE A 154 9.27 -2.45 27.60
C ILE A 154 8.55 -1.93 28.86
N GLY A 155 9.30 -1.75 29.94
CA GLY A 155 8.85 -1.17 31.22
C GLY A 155 8.60 -2.12 32.40
N ARG A 156 8.83 -3.45 32.28
CA ARG A 156 8.70 -4.40 33.42
C ARG A 156 10.04 -5.02 33.84
N LYS A 157 10.31 -5.08 35.15
CA LYS A 157 11.42 -5.86 35.73
C LYS A 157 11.16 -7.36 35.55
N ALA A 158 12.17 -8.10 35.06
CA ALA A 158 12.08 -9.52 34.76
C ALA A 158 11.91 -10.39 36.03
N GLU A 159 10.92 -11.28 36.04
CA GLU A 159 10.78 -12.36 37.01
C GLU A 159 11.22 -13.70 36.40
N ALA A 160 11.98 -14.47 37.18
CA ALA A 160 12.54 -15.76 36.80
C ALA A 160 11.51 -16.89 36.99
N THR A 161 11.35 -17.75 35.99
CA THR A 161 10.46 -18.91 36.08
C THR A 161 11.26 -20.19 35.87
N THR A 162 11.25 -21.07 36.87
CA THR A 162 11.79 -22.43 36.82
C THR A 162 10.65 -23.42 36.64
N ASP A 163 10.72 -24.25 35.61
CA ASP A 163 9.89 -25.45 35.44
C ASP A 163 10.55 -26.69 36.07
N PRO A 164 9.74 -27.67 36.48
CA PRO A 164 10.12 -29.04 36.20
C PRO A 164 8.98 -29.91 35.63
N SER A 165 9.35 -30.74 34.66
CA SER A 165 8.57 -31.87 34.13
C SER A 165 8.65 -33.08 35.10
N PRO A 166 7.68 -34.01 35.07
CA PRO A 166 7.99 -35.30 34.45
C PRO A 166 6.84 -35.99 33.69
N ALA A 167 7.24 -36.89 32.79
CA ALA A 167 6.41 -37.65 31.86
C ALA A 167 5.71 -38.88 32.48
N ALA A 168 4.49 -39.14 32.01
CA ALA A 168 3.81 -40.43 32.08
C ALA A 168 3.26 -40.78 30.68
N ILE A 169 3.21 -42.08 30.35
CA ILE A 169 2.74 -42.62 29.08
C ILE A 169 1.23 -42.41 28.99
N VAL A 170 0.79 -41.54 28.08
CA VAL A 170 -0.60 -41.08 27.94
C VAL A 170 -1.11 -41.49 26.55
N ALA A 171 -2.36 -41.94 26.48
CA ALA A 171 -3.07 -42.12 25.21
C ALA A 171 -2.83 -40.91 24.30
N PRO A 172 -2.64 -41.09 22.97
CA PRO A 172 -2.21 -40.00 22.10
C PRO A 172 -3.11 -38.79 22.34
N ARG A 173 -2.50 -37.69 22.74
CA ARG A 173 -3.23 -36.50 23.17
C ARG A 173 -4.13 -36.08 22.02
N PRO A 174 -5.25 -35.39 22.27
CA PRO A 174 -6.10 -34.86 21.20
C PRO A 174 -5.30 -34.10 20.13
N THR A 175 -4.22 -33.43 20.54
CA THR A 175 -3.23 -32.80 19.66
C THR A 175 -2.47 -33.79 18.77
N ASP A 176 -1.95 -34.90 19.32
CA ASP A 176 -1.24 -35.91 18.53
C ASP A 176 -2.15 -36.59 17.51
N ARG A 177 -3.43 -36.82 17.88
CA ARG A 177 -4.45 -37.32 16.95
C ARG A 177 -4.77 -36.31 15.85
N ALA A 178 -4.84 -35.02 16.18
CA ALA A 178 -5.07 -33.97 15.20
C ALA A 178 -3.90 -33.80 14.23
N LEU A 179 -2.66 -33.89 14.72
CA LEU A 179 -1.45 -33.82 13.89
C LEU A 179 -1.31 -35.05 12.99
N ALA A 180 -1.60 -36.25 13.50
CA ALA A 180 -1.64 -37.46 12.69
C ALA A 180 -2.70 -37.35 11.58
N LEU A 181 -3.89 -36.82 11.92
CA LEU A 181 -4.94 -36.62 10.94
C LEU A 181 -4.58 -35.56 9.88
N LEU A 182 -3.90 -34.48 10.26
CA LEU A 182 -3.40 -33.49 9.30
C LEU A 182 -2.45 -34.14 8.28
N GLY A 183 -1.53 -34.99 8.75
CA GLY A 183 -0.64 -35.75 7.86
C GLY A 183 -1.36 -36.76 6.97
N ASP A 184 -2.45 -37.38 7.46
CA ASP A 184 -3.27 -38.28 6.66
C ASP A 184 -4.10 -37.53 5.60
N LEU A 185 -4.65 -36.36 5.96
CA LEU A 185 -5.37 -35.48 5.04
C LEU A 185 -4.45 -34.99 3.91
N GLU A 186 -3.23 -34.57 4.25
CA GLU A 186 -2.24 -34.11 3.27
C GLU A 186 -1.81 -35.22 2.30
N ARG A 187 -1.49 -36.42 2.82
CA ARG A 187 -1.10 -37.57 1.98
C ARG A 187 -2.22 -38.00 1.03
N GLU A 188 -3.44 -38.09 1.54
CA GLU A 188 -4.57 -38.53 0.73
C GLU A 188 -4.93 -37.48 -0.33
N TRP A 189 -4.83 -36.19 -0.01
CA TRP A 189 -5.02 -35.13 -0.98
C TRP A 189 -3.97 -35.13 -2.09
N ALA A 190 -2.68 -35.27 -1.76
CA ALA A 190 -1.62 -35.39 -2.75
C ALA A 190 -1.79 -36.62 -3.65
N THR A 191 -2.22 -37.74 -3.07
CA THR A 191 -2.56 -38.96 -3.81
C THR A 191 -3.73 -38.71 -4.77
N GLN A 192 -4.77 -38.02 -4.31
CA GLN A 192 -5.94 -37.67 -5.10
C GLN A 192 -5.59 -36.76 -6.28
N ILE A 193 -4.75 -35.73 -6.11
CA ILE A 193 -4.33 -34.85 -7.23
C ILE A 193 -3.60 -35.65 -8.32
N ILE A 194 -2.61 -36.45 -7.93
CA ILE A 194 -1.80 -37.26 -8.86
C ILE A 194 -2.67 -38.30 -9.58
N GLN A 195 -3.61 -38.90 -8.86
CA GLN A 195 -4.48 -39.94 -9.38
C GLN A 195 -5.60 -39.37 -10.27
N GLN A 196 -6.13 -38.19 -9.95
CA GLN A 196 -7.17 -37.53 -10.74
C GLN A 196 -6.69 -37.13 -12.14
N ASP A 197 -5.44 -36.69 -12.30
CA ASP A 197 -4.89 -36.39 -13.62
C ASP A 197 -4.75 -37.65 -14.49
N LYS A 198 -4.47 -38.80 -13.88
CA LYS A 198 -4.39 -40.10 -14.57
C LYS A 198 -5.78 -40.66 -14.90
N ASP A 199 -6.71 -40.61 -13.95
CA ASP A 199 -8.06 -41.15 -14.11
C ASP A 199 -8.95 -40.25 -14.98
N ARG A 200 -8.58 -38.98 -15.20
CA ARG A 200 -9.30 -38.04 -16.10
C ARG A 200 -9.42 -38.56 -17.54
N GLN A 201 -8.54 -39.46 -17.96
CA GLN A 201 -8.52 -40.04 -19.29
C GLN A 201 -8.89 -41.54 -19.28
N ASP A 202 -9.07 -42.12 -18.09
CA ASP A 202 -9.35 -43.54 -17.90
C ASP A 202 -10.82 -43.75 -17.51
N HIS A 203 -11.63 -44.16 -18.49
CA HIS A 203 -13.05 -44.49 -18.29
C HIS A 203 -13.27 -45.99 -18.00
N SER A 204 -12.24 -46.71 -17.57
CA SER A 204 -12.36 -48.13 -17.24
C SER A 204 -13.18 -48.37 -15.96
N PRO A 205 -13.85 -49.53 -15.83
CA PRO A 205 -14.49 -49.94 -14.57
C PRO A 205 -13.52 -49.94 -13.39
N GLU A 206 -12.24 -50.21 -13.63
CA GLU A 206 -11.19 -50.15 -12.62
C GLU A 206 -10.95 -48.72 -12.12
N ALA A 207 -11.10 -47.70 -12.95
CA ALA A 207 -11.03 -46.30 -12.54
C ALA A 207 -12.21 -45.90 -11.64
N GLU A 208 -13.40 -46.41 -11.92
CA GLU A 208 -14.59 -46.20 -11.09
C GLU A 208 -14.40 -46.80 -9.69
N VAL A 209 -13.90 -48.04 -9.60
CA VAL A 209 -13.58 -48.70 -8.33
C VAL A 209 -12.50 -47.93 -7.55
N ARG A 210 -11.46 -47.42 -8.22
CA ARG A 210 -10.43 -46.57 -7.57
C ARG A 210 -11.03 -45.27 -7.02
N ASN A 211 -11.91 -44.63 -7.76
CA ASN A 211 -12.60 -43.42 -7.34
C ASN A 211 -13.51 -43.67 -6.12
N ASP A 212 -14.22 -44.80 -6.09
CA ASP A 212 -15.06 -45.17 -4.94
C ASP A 212 -14.24 -45.41 -3.67
N VAL A 213 -13.08 -46.09 -3.77
CA VAL A 213 -12.16 -46.29 -2.65
C VAL A 213 -11.63 -44.95 -2.12
N MET A 214 -11.29 -44.04 -3.03
CA MET A 214 -10.83 -42.69 -2.68
C MET A 214 -11.93 -41.87 -1.96
N ILE A 215 -13.17 -41.94 -2.45
CA ILE A 215 -14.33 -41.29 -1.79
C ILE A 215 -14.52 -41.85 -0.38
N ALA A 216 -14.51 -43.18 -0.22
CA ALA A 216 -14.68 -43.82 1.08
C ALA A 216 -13.56 -43.43 2.07
N ARG A 217 -12.31 -43.35 1.60
CA ARG A 217 -11.18 -42.92 2.42
C ARG A 217 -11.28 -41.46 2.84
N ARG A 218 -11.67 -40.58 1.92
CA ARG A 218 -11.94 -39.17 2.22
C ARG A 218 -13.05 -39.03 3.26
N ASP A 219 -14.17 -39.72 3.09
CA ASP A 219 -15.30 -39.63 4.02
C ASP A 219 -14.92 -40.12 5.43
N ALA A 220 -14.04 -41.13 5.52
CA ALA A 220 -13.46 -41.57 6.79
C ALA A 220 -12.57 -40.50 7.44
N LEU A 221 -11.76 -39.77 6.66
CA LEU A 221 -10.94 -38.67 7.15
C LEU A 221 -11.79 -37.46 7.60
N MET A 222 -12.87 -37.17 6.88
CA MET A 222 -13.85 -36.14 7.28
C MET A 222 -14.52 -36.49 8.61
N ALA A 223 -14.98 -37.73 8.76
CA ALA A 223 -15.57 -38.21 10.02
C ALA A 223 -14.55 -38.17 11.18
N ALA A 224 -13.30 -38.53 10.91
CA ALA A 224 -12.21 -38.43 11.89
C ALA A 224 -11.95 -36.97 12.28
N ALA A 225 -11.98 -36.04 11.33
CA ALA A 225 -11.80 -34.62 11.59
C ALA A 225 -12.96 -34.07 12.43
N GLU A 226 -14.20 -34.40 12.06
CA GLU A 226 -15.41 -33.99 12.78
C GLU A 226 -15.41 -34.48 14.24
N ALA A 227 -14.90 -35.70 14.49
CA ALA A 227 -14.76 -36.29 15.81
C ALA A 227 -13.69 -35.63 16.70
N LEU A 228 -12.79 -34.79 16.16
CA LEU A 228 -11.78 -34.12 16.97
C LEU A 228 -12.44 -33.09 17.92
N PRO A 229 -12.07 -33.04 19.21
CA PRO A 229 -12.59 -32.01 20.09
C PRO A 229 -12.03 -30.64 19.67
N ALA A 230 -12.89 -29.63 19.53
CA ALA A 230 -12.48 -28.27 19.11
C ALA A 230 -11.66 -27.50 20.18
N THR A 231 -11.15 -28.22 21.18
CA THR A 231 -10.49 -27.69 22.38
C THR A 231 -9.02 -27.35 22.13
N SER A 232 -8.38 -27.92 21.10
CA SER A 232 -7.00 -27.58 20.72
C SER A 232 -6.95 -26.82 19.40
N ARG A 233 -5.87 -26.08 19.17
CA ARG A 233 -5.62 -25.35 17.93
C ARG A 233 -5.49 -26.32 16.76
N GLU A 234 -4.75 -27.40 16.95
CA GLU A 234 -4.46 -28.41 15.94
C GLU A 234 -5.73 -29.15 15.53
N ALA A 235 -6.64 -29.44 16.48
CA ALA A 235 -7.92 -30.04 16.17
C ALA A 235 -8.84 -29.12 15.36
N ARG A 236 -8.83 -27.81 15.66
CA ARG A 236 -9.55 -26.81 14.86
C ARG A 236 -8.98 -26.68 13.45
N HIS A 237 -7.65 -26.80 13.31
CA HIS A 237 -7.00 -26.79 12.00
C HIS A 237 -7.31 -28.02 11.18
N ALA A 238 -7.22 -29.21 11.77
CA ALA A 238 -7.57 -30.46 11.11
C ALA A 238 -9.03 -30.44 10.62
N LYS A 239 -9.95 -29.90 11.43
CA LYS A 239 -11.34 -29.66 11.03
C LYS A 239 -11.47 -28.68 9.88
N ALA A 240 -10.84 -27.51 9.98
CA ALA A 240 -10.90 -26.49 8.94
C ALA A 240 -10.34 -26.99 7.59
N LEU A 241 -9.22 -27.71 7.63
CA LEU A 241 -8.59 -28.31 6.45
C LEU A 241 -9.50 -29.35 5.80
N ALA A 242 -10.07 -30.24 6.60
CA ALA A 242 -11.02 -31.26 6.14
C ALA A 242 -12.24 -30.60 5.46
N PHE A 243 -12.88 -29.61 6.10
CA PHE A 243 -14.04 -28.92 5.51
C PHE A 243 -13.69 -28.10 4.26
N ALA A 244 -12.51 -27.47 4.22
CA ALA A 244 -12.04 -26.77 3.02
C ALA A 244 -11.81 -27.74 1.85
N TRP A 245 -11.30 -28.94 2.14
CA TRP A 245 -11.12 -29.98 1.13
C TRP A 245 -12.45 -30.51 0.60
N ASP A 246 -13.43 -30.78 1.47
CA ASP A 246 -14.75 -31.23 1.01
C ASP A 246 -15.46 -30.14 0.18
N ALA A 247 -15.40 -28.88 0.64
CA ALA A 247 -15.97 -27.75 -0.09
C ALA A 247 -15.32 -27.55 -1.47
N SER A 248 -14.00 -27.72 -1.59
CA SER A 248 -13.31 -27.58 -2.88
C SER A 248 -13.73 -28.67 -3.87
N ILE A 249 -13.90 -29.92 -3.41
CA ILE A 249 -14.42 -31.01 -4.24
C ILE A 249 -15.87 -30.76 -4.65
N MET A 250 -16.73 -30.27 -3.75
CA MET A 250 -18.13 -29.99 -4.06
C MET A 250 -18.25 -28.87 -5.10
N LEU A 251 -17.45 -27.80 -4.97
CA LEU A 251 -17.37 -26.74 -5.97
C LEU A 251 -16.88 -27.25 -7.32
N TRP A 252 -15.90 -28.15 -7.30
CA TRP A 252 -15.38 -28.79 -8.51
C TRP A 252 -16.42 -29.69 -9.20
N ARG A 253 -17.18 -30.51 -8.45
CA ARG A 253 -18.23 -31.39 -9.00
C ARG A 253 -19.46 -30.64 -9.52
N ALA A 254 -19.71 -29.42 -9.04
CA ALA A 254 -20.87 -28.62 -9.42
C ALA A 254 -20.70 -27.86 -10.76
N ASP A 255 -19.60 -28.08 -11.48
CA ASP A 255 -19.25 -27.44 -12.76
C ASP A 255 -19.35 -25.89 -12.74
N ARG A 256 -19.28 -25.29 -11.54
CA ARG A 256 -19.14 -23.85 -11.39
C ARG A 256 -17.70 -23.51 -11.72
N THR A 257 -17.54 -22.50 -12.58
CA THR A 257 -16.28 -22.04 -13.21
C THR A 257 -15.05 -22.52 -12.47
N ARG A 258 -14.30 -23.43 -13.10
CA ARG A 258 -12.95 -23.86 -12.72
C ARG A 258 -12.09 -22.63 -12.43
N ASP A 259 -12.08 -22.19 -11.18
CA ASP A 259 -11.09 -21.25 -10.72
C ASP A 259 -9.75 -21.98 -10.73
N GLN A 260 -8.75 -21.37 -11.39
CA GLN A 260 -7.37 -21.88 -11.38
C GLN A 260 -6.86 -22.13 -9.95
N TYR A 261 -7.40 -21.40 -8.97
CA TYR A 261 -7.14 -21.48 -7.54
C TYR A 261 -7.48 -22.84 -6.88
N GLY A 262 -8.40 -23.61 -7.47
CA GLY A 262 -8.80 -24.93 -6.98
C GLY A 262 -8.02 -26.08 -7.63
N THR A 263 -7.49 -25.88 -8.84
CA THR A 263 -6.84 -26.94 -9.64
C THR A 263 -5.36 -27.13 -9.35
N ASP A 264 -4.66 -26.14 -8.81
CA ASP A 264 -3.22 -26.21 -8.53
C ASP A 264 -2.88 -26.39 -7.04
N GLY A 265 -3.91 -26.56 -6.21
CA GLY A 265 -3.78 -26.74 -4.77
C GLY A 265 -3.42 -25.49 -3.97
N ARG A 266 -3.41 -24.30 -4.59
CA ARG A 266 -3.05 -23.03 -3.93
C ARG A 266 -3.97 -22.63 -2.81
N LEU A 267 -5.29 -22.84 -2.92
CA LEU A 267 -6.21 -22.55 -1.81
C LEU A 267 -5.81 -23.32 -0.55
N MET A 268 -5.37 -24.56 -0.71
CA MET A 268 -5.00 -25.42 0.40
C MET A 268 -3.59 -25.09 0.93
N ILE A 269 -2.64 -24.78 0.05
CA ILE A 269 -1.31 -24.30 0.44
C ILE A 269 -1.41 -22.97 1.20
N ASP A 270 -2.26 -22.05 0.75
CA ASP A 270 -2.51 -20.77 1.45
C ASP A 270 -3.22 -21.00 2.79
N LEU A 271 -4.19 -21.92 2.85
CA LEU A 271 -4.82 -22.33 4.11
C LEU A 271 -3.82 -23.01 5.05
N MET A 272 -2.97 -23.91 4.54
CA MET A 272 -1.93 -24.57 5.33
C MET A 272 -0.88 -23.57 5.83
N ASN A 273 -0.37 -22.70 4.95
CA ASN A 273 0.59 -21.65 5.32
C ASN A 273 -0.01 -20.67 6.35
N SER A 274 -1.28 -20.31 6.19
CA SER A 274 -2.01 -19.45 7.12
C SER A 274 -2.28 -20.15 8.46
N LEU A 275 -2.52 -21.46 8.46
CA LEU A 275 -2.90 -22.23 9.65
C LEU A 275 -1.69 -22.77 10.43
N THR A 276 -0.69 -23.37 9.78
CA THR A 276 0.45 -24.03 10.43
C THR A 276 1.60 -23.08 10.73
N GLY A 277 1.80 -22.03 9.93
CA GLY A 277 2.91 -21.08 10.11
C GLY A 277 4.32 -21.68 9.99
N GLU A 278 4.46 -22.96 9.63
CA GLU A 278 5.73 -23.66 9.54
C GLU A 278 5.82 -24.55 8.29
N LEU A 279 6.62 -24.10 7.33
CA LEU A 279 7.29 -24.95 6.33
C LEU A 279 8.67 -24.39 6.02
N SER A 280 9.47 -24.13 7.07
CA SER A 280 10.87 -23.72 6.88
C SER A 280 11.90 -24.57 7.62
N ASN A 281 11.54 -25.42 8.59
CA ASN A 281 12.56 -26.12 9.40
C ASN A 281 12.36 -27.63 9.66
N ALA A 282 11.41 -28.32 9.05
CA ALA A 282 11.29 -29.78 9.17
C ALA A 282 12.04 -30.53 8.04
N ALA A 283 13.30 -30.20 7.79
CA ALA A 283 14.21 -31.02 6.99
C ALA A 283 14.93 -32.02 7.92
N GLY A 284 14.24 -33.09 8.28
CA GLY A 284 14.73 -34.10 9.20
C GLY A 284 14.01 -35.45 9.09
N MET A 285 13.52 -35.82 7.91
CA MET A 285 13.12 -37.20 7.61
C MET A 285 13.76 -37.65 6.31
N ASN A 286 14.59 -38.68 6.46
CA ASN A 286 15.41 -39.28 5.41
C ASN A 286 14.51 -40.06 4.44
N VAL A 287 14.13 -39.44 3.32
CA VAL A 287 13.53 -40.12 2.16
C VAL A 287 14.45 -39.89 0.97
N SER A 288 15.51 -40.68 0.90
CA SER A 288 16.46 -40.70 -0.20
C SER A 288 15.84 -41.39 -1.43
N SER A 289 14.83 -40.80 -2.09
CA SER A 289 14.46 -41.17 -3.48
C SER A 289 13.41 -40.29 -4.20
N LEU A 290 13.00 -39.13 -3.68
CA LEU A 290 12.09 -38.23 -4.43
C LEU A 290 12.80 -36.90 -4.74
N ASP A 291 12.67 -36.47 -5.99
CA ASP A 291 13.27 -35.25 -6.57
C ASP A 291 13.20 -34.07 -5.60
N GLN A 292 14.33 -33.35 -5.48
CA GLN A 292 14.46 -32.19 -4.63
C GLN A 292 13.29 -31.20 -4.84
N PRO A 293 12.60 -30.74 -3.78
CA PRO A 293 11.61 -29.69 -3.94
C PRO A 293 12.31 -28.43 -4.45
N LYS A 294 11.95 -28.05 -5.69
CA LYS A 294 12.35 -26.80 -6.32
C LYS A 294 12.01 -25.66 -5.36
N ALA A 295 13.02 -24.89 -4.97
CA ALA A 295 12.85 -23.70 -4.13
C ALA A 295 11.70 -22.84 -4.68
N ILE A 296 10.76 -22.45 -3.82
CA ILE A 296 9.72 -21.48 -4.18
C ILE A 296 10.45 -20.18 -4.55
N PRO A 297 10.40 -19.74 -5.83
CA PRO A 297 11.15 -18.57 -6.22
C PRO A 297 10.55 -17.34 -5.53
N ALA A 298 11.40 -16.59 -4.84
CA ALA A 298 11.08 -15.27 -4.36
C ALA A 298 10.51 -14.45 -5.53
N ARG A 299 9.38 -13.78 -5.28
CA ARG A 299 8.71 -12.96 -6.28
C ARG A 299 9.63 -11.76 -6.60
N PHE A 300 10.23 -11.78 -7.79
CA PHE A 300 11.13 -10.73 -8.28
C PHE A 300 10.38 -9.92 -9.32
N ASP A 301 9.94 -8.72 -8.95
CA ASP A 301 9.45 -7.71 -9.88
C ASP A 301 10.50 -6.59 -9.92
N ALA A 302 11.26 -6.51 -11.01
CA ALA A 302 12.23 -5.44 -11.24
C ALA A 302 11.78 -4.58 -12.42
N TYR A 303 11.55 -3.29 -12.16
CA TYR A 303 11.27 -2.31 -13.19
C TYR A 303 12.56 -1.56 -13.54
N ASP A 304 12.94 -1.61 -14.81
CA ASP A 304 14.04 -0.83 -15.36
C ASP A 304 13.47 0.47 -15.96
N HIS A 305 13.77 1.58 -15.31
CA HIS A 305 13.30 2.91 -15.69
C HIS A 305 13.96 3.43 -16.97
N GLU A 306 15.16 2.96 -17.32
CA GLU A 306 15.89 3.41 -18.51
C GLU A 306 15.33 2.74 -19.76
N THR A 307 15.11 1.42 -19.69
CA THR A 307 14.61 0.65 -20.84
C THR A 307 13.08 0.58 -20.89
N GLY A 308 12.40 0.93 -19.80
CA GLY A 308 10.95 0.82 -19.66
C GLY A 308 10.46 -0.62 -19.60
N LEU A 309 11.33 -1.56 -19.24
CA LEU A 309 11.03 -2.99 -19.16
C LEU A 309 10.72 -3.42 -17.72
N VAL A 310 9.76 -4.32 -17.56
CA VAL A 310 9.45 -4.99 -16.30
C VAL A 310 9.88 -6.45 -16.44
N THR A 311 10.74 -6.89 -15.54
CA THR A 311 11.09 -8.30 -15.37
C THR A 311 10.29 -8.87 -14.22
N TYR A 312 9.49 -9.89 -14.49
CA TYR A 312 8.65 -10.56 -13.51
C TYR A 312 8.77 -12.07 -13.65
N ALA A 313 8.71 -12.80 -12.54
CA ALA A 313 8.53 -14.25 -12.56
C ALA A 313 7.05 -14.59 -12.72
N ASP A 314 6.70 -15.37 -13.75
CA ASP A 314 5.35 -15.88 -13.90
C ASP A 314 5.03 -16.96 -12.85
N ALA A 315 3.80 -17.47 -12.87
CA ALA A 315 3.33 -18.45 -11.91
C ALA A 315 4.06 -19.82 -11.99
N ALA A 316 4.81 -20.08 -13.06
CA ALA A 316 5.69 -21.24 -13.22
C ALA A 316 7.13 -20.96 -12.76
N GLY A 317 7.41 -19.75 -12.28
CA GLY A 317 8.75 -19.28 -11.95
C GLY A 317 9.57 -18.88 -13.18
N THR A 318 8.96 -18.80 -14.37
CA THR A 318 9.65 -18.36 -15.58
C THR A 318 9.83 -16.86 -15.52
N ILE A 319 11.08 -16.41 -15.51
CA ILE A 319 11.40 -15.00 -15.57
C ILE A 319 11.10 -14.50 -16.98
N SER A 320 10.21 -13.52 -17.07
CA SER A 320 9.81 -12.86 -18.29
C SER A 320 10.14 -11.37 -18.19
N THR A 321 10.74 -10.82 -19.24
CA THR A 321 10.95 -9.37 -19.38
C THR A 321 10.04 -8.85 -20.47
N ARG A 322 9.20 -7.87 -20.14
CA ARG A 322 8.21 -7.27 -21.04
C ARG A 322 8.26 -5.75 -20.96
N PRO A 323 7.83 -5.01 -22.00
CA PRO A 323 7.53 -3.60 -21.84
C PRO A 323 6.57 -3.36 -20.68
N ALA A 324 6.82 -2.33 -19.88
CA ALA A 324 5.96 -1.97 -18.74
C ALA A 324 4.50 -1.79 -19.18
N ALA A 325 4.27 -1.26 -20.39
CA ALA A 325 2.94 -1.12 -20.96
C ALA A 325 2.20 -2.46 -21.10
N GLU A 326 2.87 -3.51 -21.58
CA GLU A 326 2.29 -4.85 -21.71
C GLU A 326 1.99 -5.47 -20.33
N TRP A 327 2.91 -5.30 -19.38
CA TRP A 327 2.72 -5.79 -18.02
C TRP A 327 1.55 -5.09 -17.31
N ILE A 328 1.45 -3.77 -17.44
CA ILE A 328 0.30 -3.01 -16.92
C ILE A 328 -1.00 -3.39 -17.63
N ALA A 329 -0.99 -3.60 -18.96
CA ALA A 329 -2.16 -4.07 -19.69
C ALA A 329 -2.66 -5.41 -19.15
N PHE A 330 -1.73 -6.34 -18.90
CA PHE A 330 -2.01 -7.65 -18.32
C PHE A 330 -2.60 -7.53 -16.90
N MET A 331 -2.00 -6.70 -16.04
CA MET A 331 -2.53 -6.47 -14.70
C MET A 331 -3.89 -5.77 -14.72
N ALA A 332 -4.08 -4.79 -15.61
CA ALA A 332 -5.35 -4.10 -15.81
C ALA A 332 -6.45 -5.06 -16.29
N MET A 333 -6.14 -6.02 -17.16
CA MET A 333 -7.07 -7.07 -17.57
C MET A 333 -7.55 -7.92 -16.38
N ARG A 334 -6.63 -8.34 -15.50
CA ARG A 334 -7.00 -9.13 -14.31
C ARG A 334 -7.88 -8.32 -13.36
N LEU A 335 -7.51 -7.08 -13.09
CA LEU A 335 -8.28 -6.17 -12.24
C LEU A 335 -9.65 -5.85 -12.86
N HIS A 336 -9.72 -5.66 -14.18
CA HIS A 336 -10.97 -5.42 -14.91
C HIS A 336 -11.95 -6.60 -14.73
N HIS A 337 -11.45 -7.84 -14.79
CA HIS A 337 -12.28 -9.01 -14.56
C HIS A 337 -12.85 -9.04 -13.14
N ILE A 338 -12.02 -8.81 -12.13
CA ILE A 338 -12.44 -8.72 -10.72
C ILE A 338 -13.48 -7.61 -10.54
N ALA A 339 -13.22 -6.42 -11.09
CA ALA A 339 -14.11 -5.28 -11.02
C ALA A 339 -15.48 -5.54 -11.69
N ARG A 340 -15.52 -6.27 -12.81
CA ARG A 340 -16.77 -6.68 -13.46
C ARG A 340 -17.58 -7.67 -12.65
N SER A 341 -16.93 -8.64 -12.02
CA SER A 341 -17.57 -9.61 -11.12
C SER A 341 -18.15 -8.90 -9.90
N GLU A 342 -17.37 -7.98 -9.32
CA GLU A 342 -17.80 -7.16 -8.19
C GLU A 342 -18.98 -6.23 -8.53
N ARG A 343 -18.93 -5.58 -9.71
CA ARG A 343 -20.06 -4.79 -10.22
C ARG A 343 -21.33 -5.62 -10.30
N THR A 344 -21.23 -6.83 -10.85
CA THR A 344 -22.39 -7.74 -10.98
C THR A 344 -22.96 -8.11 -9.63
N ARG A 345 -22.08 -8.42 -8.66
CA ARG A 345 -22.47 -8.72 -7.27
C ARG A 345 -23.22 -7.55 -6.64
N GLN A 346 -22.64 -6.35 -6.67
CA GLN A 346 -23.25 -5.15 -6.07
C GLN A 346 -24.55 -4.76 -6.78
N PHE A 347 -24.59 -4.82 -8.10
CA PHE A 347 -25.79 -4.55 -8.87
C PHE A 347 -26.94 -5.49 -8.50
N ASN A 348 -26.69 -6.80 -8.40
CA ASN A 348 -27.69 -7.78 -8.00
C ASN A 348 -28.16 -7.61 -6.55
N ALA A 349 -27.29 -7.10 -5.67
CA ALA A 349 -27.65 -6.79 -4.29
C ALA A 349 -28.59 -5.57 -4.20
N GLU A 350 -28.38 -4.56 -5.06
CA GLU A 350 -29.05 -3.26 -4.96
C GLU A 350 -30.25 -3.07 -5.94
N CYS A 351 -30.33 -3.77 -7.08
CA CYS A 351 -31.35 -3.50 -8.13
C CYS A 351 -32.73 -4.15 -7.87
N LYS A 352 -32.95 -4.85 -6.74
CA LYS A 352 -34.16 -5.66 -6.51
C LYS A 352 -35.51 -4.91 -6.62
N ASP A 353 -35.53 -3.60 -6.37
CA ASP A 353 -36.74 -2.76 -6.41
C ASP A 353 -36.58 -1.48 -7.25
N LEU A 354 -35.51 -1.42 -8.05
CA LEU A 354 -35.21 -0.24 -8.84
C LEU A 354 -35.92 -0.31 -10.21
N ASP A 355 -36.44 0.83 -10.66
CA ASP A 355 -36.94 0.95 -12.03
C ASP A 355 -35.78 0.96 -13.04
N GLY A 356 -36.10 0.92 -14.34
CA GLY A 356 -35.09 0.89 -15.39
C GLY A 356 -34.14 2.10 -15.39
N ALA A 357 -34.62 3.28 -15.02
CA ALA A 357 -33.79 4.48 -14.96
C ALA A 357 -32.83 4.43 -13.74
N ALA A 358 -33.32 3.94 -12.61
CA ALA A 358 -32.55 3.77 -11.39
C ALA A 358 -31.51 2.64 -11.51
N CYS A 359 -31.82 1.51 -12.17
CA CYS A 359 -30.81 0.48 -12.43
C CYS A 359 -29.73 1.01 -13.43
N ALA A 360 -30.10 1.80 -14.44
CA ALA A 360 -29.09 2.43 -15.32
C ALA A 360 -28.17 3.42 -14.56
N ALA A 361 -28.74 4.21 -13.64
CA ALA A 361 -27.96 5.11 -12.78
C ALA A 361 -27.03 4.33 -11.82
N LEU A 362 -27.51 3.22 -11.25
CA LEU A 362 -26.74 2.32 -10.41
C LEU A 362 -25.57 1.70 -11.21
N GLU A 363 -25.81 1.18 -12.42
CA GLU A 363 -24.75 0.62 -13.25
C GLU A 363 -23.67 1.67 -13.61
N ALA A 364 -24.08 2.89 -13.95
CA ALA A 364 -23.16 3.99 -14.23
C ALA A 364 -22.37 4.44 -12.98
N ARG A 365 -22.96 4.35 -11.80
CA ARG A 365 -22.27 4.60 -10.51
C ARG A 365 -21.23 3.52 -10.24
N LEU A 366 -21.62 2.25 -10.28
CA LEU A 366 -20.72 1.12 -10.00
C LEU A 366 -19.57 1.03 -11.01
N THR A 367 -19.83 1.29 -12.29
CA THR A 367 -18.80 1.34 -13.35
C THR A 367 -17.73 2.40 -13.04
N ARG A 368 -18.13 3.54 -12.47
CA ARG A 368 -17.24 4.64 -12.07
C ARG A 368 -16.48 4.34 -10.78
N GLU A 369 -17.17 3.87 -9.74
CA GLU A 369 -16.58 3.54 -8.44
C GLU A 369 -15.52 2.44 -8.57
N LEU A 370 -15.82 1.40 -9.38
CA LEU A 370 -14.90 0.29 -9.64
C LEU A 370 -13.91 0.58 -10.79
N ARG A 371 -13.92 1.80 -11.34
CA ARG A 371 -13.01 2.29 -12.39
C ARG A 371 -12.91 1.36 -13.61
N ILE A 372 -14.01 0.73 -14.00
CA ILE A 372 -14.04 -0.31 -15.05
C ILE A 372 -13.59 0.27 -16.39
N ASP A 373 -14.03 1.48 -16.74
CA ASP A 373 -13.63 2.14 -18.00
C ASP A 373 -12.13 2.45 -18.05
N ALA A 374 -11.54 2.83 -16.92
CA ALA A 374 -10.11 3.09 -16.82
C ALA A 374 -9.29 1.81 -16.96
N LEU A 375 -9.72 0.72 -16.31
CA LEU A 375 -9.10 -0.60 -16.44
C LEU A 375 -9.23 -1.13 -17.87
N HIS A 376 -10.37 -0.90 -18.52
CA HIS A 376 -10.61 -1.25 -19.92
C HIS A 376 -9.71 -0.45 -20.87
N ALA A 377 -9.53 0.85 -20.63
CA ALA A 377 -8.61 1.68 -21.38
C ALA A 377 -7.15 1.22 -21.22
N LEU A 378 -6.72 0.92 -19.99
CA LEU A 378 -5.37 0.39 -19.73
C LEU A 378 -5.14 -0.99 -20.36
N MET A 379 -6.15 -1.84 -20.40
CA MET A 379 -6.07 -3.18 -21.00
C MET A 379 -5.92 -3.14 -22.52
N PHE A 380 -6.66 -2.27 -23.23
CA PHE A 380 -6.71 -2.27 -24.70
C PHE A 380 -5.95 -1.12 -25.38
N ARG A 381 -5.60 -0.09 -24.62
CA ARG A 381 -4.90 1.11 -25.11
C ARG A 381 -3.72 1.43 -24.20
N SER A 382 -3.05 0.41 -23.65
CA SER A 382 -1.87 0.56 -22.80
C SER A 382 -0.82 1.45 -23.46
N ASP A 383 -0.51 1.23 -24.74
CA ASP A 383 0.53 1.99 -25.44
C ASP A 383 0.15 3.46 -25.57
N GLN A 384 -1.13 3.75 -25.81
CA GLN A 384 -1.62 5.12 -25.87
C GLN A 384 -1.68 5.77 -24.49
N ALA A 385 -2.16 5.06 -23.46
CA ALA A 385 -2.18 5.56 -22.09
C ALA A 385 -0.77 5.84 -21.57
N PHE A 386 0.20 4.99 -21.95
CA PHE A 386 1.62 5.21 -21.66
C PHE A 386 2.22 6.33 -22.49
N ALA A 387 1.91 6.43 -23.79
CA ALA A 387 2.37 7.53 -24.61
C ALA A 387 1.79 8.88 -24.14
N GLU A 388 0.54 8.91 -23.66
CA GLU A 388 -0.10 10.07 -23.06
C GLU A 388 0.54 10.40 -21.70
N ALA A 389 0.71 9.42 -20.81
CA ALA A 389 1.39 9.62 -19.53
C ALA A 389 2.87 10.01 -19.68
N GLN A 390 3.56 9.45 -20.67
CA GLN A 390 4.94 9.79 -20.99
C GLN A 390 5.01 11.13 -21.72
N SER A 391 4.01 11.50 -22.51
CA SER A 391 3.89 12.84 -23.08
C SER A 391 3.62 13.87 -21.97
N GLU A 392 2.77 13.57 -20.99
CA GLU A 392 2.55 14.40 -19.80
C GLU A 392 3.86 14.53 -18.99
N ARG A 393 4.52 13.42 -18.68
CA ARG A 393 5.81 13.38 -17.97
C ARG A 393 6.92 14.13 -18.72
N ASN A 394 7.01 13.95 -20.03
CA ASN A 394 7.99 14.64 -20.89
C ASN A 394 7.56 16.08 -21.22
N GLY A 395 6.50 16.57 -20.58
CA GLY A 395 6.03 17.94 -20.70
C GLY A 395 5.25 18.18 -21.98
N HIS A 396 4.02 17.67 -22.05
CA HIS A 396 3.00 18.17 -22.98
C HIS A 396 2.77 19.69 -22.80
N THR A 397 3.21 20.23 -21.66
CA THR A 397 3.30 21.65 -21.33
C THR A 397 4.48 22.39 -21.99
N GLY A 398 5.45 21.68 -22.58
CA GLY A 398 6.71 22.22 -23.11
C GLY A 398 7.83 22.37 -22.07
N ALA A 399 7.63 21.91 -20.84
CA ALA A 399 8.57 22.09 -19.73
C ALA A 399 9.92 21.41 -19.98
N GLY A 400 9.93 20.17 -20.48
CA GLY A 400 11.15 19.43 -20.83
C GLY A 400 12.01 20.14 -21.90
N PRO A 401 11.46 20.47 -23.08
CA PRO A 401 12.15 21.28 -24.08
C PRO A 401 12.62 22.64 -23.53
N SER A 402 11.88 23.25 -22.61
CA SER A 402 12.30 24.50 -21.96
C SER A 402 13.42 24.31 -20.96
N ALA A 403 13.42 23.20 -20.20
CA ALA A 403 14.49 22.83 -19.29
C ALA A 403 15.77 22.57 -20.09
N ALA A 404 15.69 21.86 -21.22
CA ALA A 404 16.80 21.52 -22.10
C ALA A 404 17.58 22.74 -22.62
N LYS A 405 16.94 23.91 -22.72
CA LYS A 405 17.59 25.18 -23.13
C LYS A 405 18.58 25.73 -22.11
N VAL A 406 18.53 25.28 -20.86
CA VAL A 406 19.52 25.65 -19.84
C VAL A 406 20.81 24.88 -20.15
N ASP A 407 21.84 25.59 -20.60
CA ASP A 407 23.16 25.04 -20.85
C ASP A 407 23.95 24.98 -19.53
N LEU A 408 24.23 23.75 -19.09
CA LEU A 408 24.89 23.47 -17.81
C LEU A 408 26.40 23.26 -17.97
N LYS A 409 26.87 22.96 -19.20
CA LYS A 409 28.26 22.66 -19.49
C LYS A 409 29.25 23.77 -19.09
N PRO A 410 28.99 25.07 -19.32
CA PRO A 410 29.96 26.11 -19.02
C PRO A 410 30.07 26.44 -17.53
N LEU A 411 29.19 25.90 -16.68
CA LEU A 411 29.17 26.20 -15.26
C LEU A 411 30.24 25.38 -14.51
N THR A 412 30.80 25.91 -13.42
CA THR A 412 31.68 25.15 -12.51
C THR A 412 30.86 24.27 -11.55
N VAL A 413 31.49 23.33 -10.85
CA VAL A 413 30.80 22.49 -9.83
C VAL A 413 30.08 23.35 -8.80
N LEU A 414 30.74 24.38 -8.26
CA LEU A 414 30.12 25.29 -7.29
C LEU A 414 28.93 26.05 -7.88
N GLN A 415 29.02 26.49 -9.15
CA GLN A 415 27.90 27.15 -9.81
C GLN A 415 26.73 26.19 -10.04
N LEU A 416 26.98 24.92 -10.37
CA LEU A 416 25.96 23.90 -10.52
C LEU A 416 25.26 23.60 -9.19
N VAL A 417 26.00 23.47 -8.08
CA VAL A 417 25.42 23.29 -6.74
C VAL A 417 24.50 24.45 -6.38
N ASN A 418 25.00 25.69 -6.50
CA ASN A 418 24.20 26.88 -6.20
C ASN A 418 22.95 26.98 -7.11
N LEU A 419 23.09 26.59 -8.37
CA LEU A 419 21.98 26.57 -9.32
C LEU A 419 20.94 25.49 -8.94
N HIS A 420 21.37 24.31 -8.50
CA HIS A 420 20.49 23.26 -8.02
C HIS A 420 19.67 23.74 -6.81
N GLU A 421 20.32 24.33 -5.80
CA GLU A 421 19.63 24.90 -4.63
C GLU A 421 18.59 25.95 -5.05
N ALA A 422 18.94 26.84 -5.99
CA ALA A 422 18.02 27.84 -6.51
C ALA A 422 16.81 27.21 -7.21
N TYR A 423 17.00 26.14 -7.98
CA TYR A 423 15.91 25.43 -8.65
C TYR A 423 15.05 24.61 -7.68
N GLN A 424 15.62 24.02 -6.63
CA GLN A 424 14.85 23.36 -5.56
C GLN A 424 13.98 24.38 -4.81
N ALA A 425 14.55 25.53 -4.46
CA ALA A 425 13.78 26.61 -3.85
C ALA A 425 12.67 27.11 -4.78
N ALA A 426 12.95 27.27 -6.08
CA ALA A 426 11.95 27.65 -7.06
C ALA A 426 10.84 26.60 -7.20
N ARG A 427 11.18 25.31 -7.24
CA ARG A 427 10.22 24.19 -7.27
C ARG A 427 9.24 24.27 -6.09
N HIS A 428 9.75 24.36 -4.87
CA HIS A 428 8.88 24.46 -3.67
C HIS A 428 8.01 25.72 -3.67
N LEU A 429 8.52 26.84 -4.19
CA LEU A 429 7.70 28.04 -4.36
C LEU A 429 6.55 27.82 -5.34
N TRP A 430 6.81 27.16 -6.48
CA TRP A 430 5.79 26.87 -7.49
C TRP A 430 4.78 25.83 -7.03
N GLU A 431 5.21 24.78 -6.34
CA GLU A 431 4.33 23.80 -5.67
C GLU A 431 3.35 24.52 -4.74
N GLY A 432 3.88 25.46 -3.93
CA GLY A 432 3.08 26.31 -3.05
C GLY A 432 2.11 27.25 -3.79
N VAL A 433 2.36 27.58 -5.06
CA VAL A 433 1.46 28.34 -5.94
C VAL A 433 0.40 27.41 -6.55
N VAL A 434 0.75 26.21 -7.00
CA VAL A 434 -0.18 25.21 -7.55
C VAL A 434 -1.27 24.88 -6.52
N ALA A 435 -0.91 24.80 -5.24
CA ALA A 435 -1.85 24.54 -4.15
C ALA A 435 -2.81 25.70 -3.80
N ARG A 436 -2.66 26.90 -4.39
CA ARG A 436 -3.49 28.07 -4.03
C ARG A 436 -4.86 28.04 -4.70
N PRO A 437 -5.91 28.59 -4.04
CA PRO A 437 -7.25 28.62 -4.61
C PRO A 437 -7.36 29.31 -5.99
N TYR A 438 -6.53 30.31 -6.29
CA TYR A 438 -6.54 31.00 -7.59
C TYR A 438 -5.88 30.19 -8.73
N SER A 439 -5.11 29.15 -8.39
CA SER A 439 -4.54 28.19 -9.33
C SER A 439 -5.54 27.09 -9.71
N VAL A 440 -6.70 27.07 -9.05
CA VAL A 440 -7.81 26.17 -9.34
C VAL A 440 -8.91 26.94 -10.06
N ALA A 441 -9.26 26.53 -11.28
CA ALA A 441 -10.31 27.16 -12.06
C ALA A 441 -11.71 26.80 -11.55
N PHE A 442 -11.95 25.50 -11.34
CA PHE A 442 -13.21 24.96 -10.84
C PHE A 442 -13.04 23.48 -10.48
N ARG A 443 -14.03 22.92 -9.77
CA ARG A 443 -14.18 21.47 -9.61
C ARG A 443 -15.35 21.01 -10.47
N ASP A 444 -15.15 19.94 -11.23
CA ASP A 444 -16.25 19.36 -12.01
C ASP A 444 -17.21 18.54 -11.12
N PRO A 445 -18.37 18.07 -11.64
CA PRO A 445 -19.31 17.27 -10.87
C PRO A 445 -18.75 15.91 -10.38
N ARG A 446 -17.59 15.47 -10.89
CA ARG A 446 -16.88 14.28 -10.44
C ARG A 446 -15.91 14.59 -9.30
N GLY A 447 -15.80 15.85 -8.90
CA GLY A 447 -14.87 16.33 -7.89
C GLY A 447 -13.46 16.57 -8.40
N CYS A 448 -13.19 16.40 -9.71
CA CYS A 448 -11.88 16.63 -10.27
C CYS A 448 -11.56 18.13 -10.26
N VAL A 449 -10.35 18.46 -9.81
CA VAL A 449 -9.85 19.83 -9.74
C VAL A 449 -9.25 20.19 -11.09
N HIS A 450 -9.78 21.23 -11.72
CA HIS A 450 -9.24 21.75 -12.99
C HIS A 450 -8.35 22.96 -12.71
N ALA A 451 -7.13 22.96 -13.23
CA ALA A 451 -6.19 24.06 -13.05
C ALA A 451 -6.67 25.32 -13.81
N SER A 452 -6.43 26.49 -13.24
CA SER A 452 -6.57 27.77 -13.94
C SER A 452 -5.37 27.99 -14.86
N PRO A 453 -5.40 29.00 -15.76
CA PRO A 453 -4.20 29.36 -16.52
C PRO A 453 -2.98 29.66 -15.64
N VAL A 454 -3.20 30.20 -14.43
CA VAL A 454 -2.12 30.40 -13.44
C VAL A 454 -1.67 29.06 -12.86
N GLY A 455 -2.58 28.13 -12.60
CA GLY A 455 -2.24 26.77 -12.16
C GLY A 455 -1.42 26.01 -13.20
N HIS A 456 -1.80 26.08 -14.48
CA HIS A 456 -1.02 25.47 -15.57
C HIS A 456 0.38 26.09 -15.73
N LEU A 457 0.50 27.42 -15.56
CA LEU A 457 1.81 28.06 -15.59
C LEU A 457 2.68 27.65 -14.39
N ALA A 458 2.09 27.59 -13.20
CA ALA A 458 2.79 27.17 -11.99
C ALA A 458 3.26 25.72 -12.08
N ASP A 459 2.39 24.82 -12.55
CA ASP A 459 2.69 23.41 -12.82
C ASP A 459 3.80 23.25 -13.87
N PHE A 460 3.76 24.05 -14.95
CA PHE A 460 4.83 24.11 -15.95
C PHE A 460 6.17 24.53 -15.33
N GLU A 461 6.21 25.61 -14.54
CA GLU A 461 7.45 26.10 -13.95
C GLU A 461 7.97 25.19 -12.83
N GLU A 462 7.09 24.56 -12.05
CA GLU A 462 7.44 23.53 -11.09
C GLU A 462 8.11 22.35 -11.79
N THR A 463 7.44 21.80 -12.81
CA THR A 463 7.96 20.68 -13.61
C THR A 463 9.29 21.05 -14.28
N ARG A 464 9.38 22.24 -14.87
CA ARG A 464 10.62 22.73 -15.50
C ARG A 464 11.74 22.84 -14.47
N ALA A 465 11.46 23.36 -13.28
CA ALA A 465 12.44 23.48 -12.21
C ALA A 465 12.96 22.12 -11.74
N ALA A 466 12.06 21.14 -11.55
CA ALA A 466 12.42 19.77 -11.22
C ALA A 466 13.33 19.14 -12.29
N LEU A 467 12.95 19.24 -13.57
CA LEU A 467 13.73 18.71 -14.69
C LEU A 467 15.10 19.38 -14.85
N VAL A 468 15.21 20.69 -14.59
CA VAL A 468 16.53 21.34 -14.56
C VAL A 468 17.36 20.85 -13.36
N GLY A 469 16.73 20.64 -12.20
CA GLY A 469 17.36 20.03 -11.03
C GLY A 469 17.96 18.65 -11.33
N GLU A 470 17.19 17.74 -11.92
CA GLU A 470 17.65 16.41 -12.34
C GLU A 470 18.84 16.51 -13.32
N ARG A 471 18.73 17.36 -14.34
CA ARG A 471 19.83 17.58 -15.31
C ARG A 471 21.10 18.12 -14.66
N ILE A 472 21.00 18.91 -13.59
CA ILE A 472 22.16 19.38 -12.83
C ILE A 472 22.82 18.24 -12.08
N ILE A 473 22.05 17.33 -11.50
CA ILE A 473 22.58 16.12 -10.84
C ILE A 473 23.30 15.23 -11.84
N ASP A 474 22.70 14.98 -13.01
CA ASP A 474 23.31 14.19 -14.08
C ASP A 474 24.62 14.84 -14.57
N GLU A 475 24.61 16.16 -14.80
CA GLU A 475 25.81 16.88 -15.21
C GLU A 475 26.90 16.80 -14.13
N ILE A 476 26.55 16.98 -12.85
CA ILE A 476 27.50 16.90 -11.72
C ILE A 476 28.09 15.49 -11.56
N ALA A 477 27.28 14.45 -11.70
CA ALA A 477 27.70 13.06 -11.60
C ALA A 477 28.72 12.69 -12.69
N ASN A 478 28.67 13.34 -13.84
CA ASN A 478 29.59 13.13 -14.96
C ASN A 478 30.90 13.93 -14.86
N ARG A 479 31.12 14.74 -13.81
CA ARG A 479 32.34 15.53 -13.65
C ARG A 479 33.39 14.85 -12.79
N SER A 480 34.63 14.89 -13.24
CA SER A 480 35.78 14.56 -12.40
C SER A 480 36.14 15.76 -11.50
N PRO A 481 36.10 15.62 -10.16
CA PRO A 481 36.46 16.70 -9.25
C PRO A 481 37.93 17.09 -9.42
N GLN A 482 38.23 18.38 -9.48
CA GLN A 482 39.61 18.89 -9.59
C GLN A 482 40.25 19.15 -8.23
N THR A 483 39.42 19.29 -7.18
CA THR A 483 39.85 19.54 -5.81
C THR A 483 39.01 18.72 -4.84
N GLU A 484 39.52 18.46 -3.63
CA GLU A 484 38.76 17.78 -2.57
C GLU A 484 37.45 18.52 -2.26
N LYS A 485 37.49 19.86 -2.28
CA LYS A 485 36.31 20.69 -2.07
C LYS A 485 35.25 20.47 -3.15
N GLU A 486 35.65 20.31 -4.41
CA GLU A 486 34.70 19.96 -5.48
C GLU A 486 34.16 18.55 -5.32
N ARG A 487 34.99 17.57 -4.93
CA ARG A 487 34.54 16.21 -4.62
C ARG A 487 33.46 16.24 -3.54
N ASP A 488 33.69 16.97 -2.46
CA ASP A 488 32.73 17.07 -1.34
C ASP A 488 31.41 17.72 -1.78
N TYR A 489 31.48 18.74 -2.64
CA TYR A 489 30.29 19.34 -3.23
C TYR A 489 29.49 18.37 -4.11
N ILE A 490 30.18 17.60 -4.97
CA ILE A 490 29.55 16.58 -5.81
C ILE A 490 28.87 15.52 -4.94
N LEU A 491 29.59 14.97 -3.96
CA LEU A 491 29.07 13.93 -3.06
C LEU A 491 27.91 14.43 -2.21
N SER A 492 28.03 15.63 -1.62
CA SER A 492 26.95 16.22 -0.82
C SER A 492 25.68 16.42 -1.63
N LEU A 493 25.80 16.90 -2.88
CA LEU A 493 24.62 17.14 -3.71
C LEU A 493 23.97 15.83 -4.17
N ARG A 494 24.76 14.84 -4.60
CA ARG A 494 24.26 13.52 -5.00
C ARG A 494 23.58 12.82 -3.82
N LEU A 495 24.16 12.90 -2.63
CA LEU A 495 23.59 12.35 -1.40
C LEU A 495 22.24 13.02 -1.06
N GLN A 496 22.17 14.35 -1.08
CA GLN A 496 20.92 15.08 -0.85
C GLN A 496 19.85 14.69 -1.87
N HIS A 497 20.23 14.52 -3.13
CA HIS A 497 19.31 14.10 -4.19
C HIS A 497 18.80 12.67 -3.99
N GLU A 498 19.66 11.69 -3.69
CA GLU A 498 19.22 10.32 -3.41
C GLU A 498 18.27 10.26 -2.19
N ILE A 499 18.60 10.98 -1.12
CA ILE A 499 17.72 11.05 0.06
C ILE A 499 16.38 11.68 -0.31
N ALA A 500 16.37 12.77 -1.08
CA ALA A 500 15.13 13.46 -1.45
C ALA A 500 14.25 12.66 -2.43
N CYS A 501 14.84 11.82 -3.28
CA CYS A 501 14.11 11.04 -4.28
C CYS A 501 13.67 9.66 -3.78
N GLU A 502 14.48 9.02 -2.94
CA GLU A 502 14.34 7.60 -2.61
C GLU A 502 14.25 7.32 -1.10
N ASP A 503 14.37 8.36 -0.26
CA ASP A 503 14.45 8.27 1.21
C ASP A 503 15.60 7.37 1.73
N ARG A 504 16.50 6.91 0.84
CA ARG A 504 17.63 6.02 1.13
C ARG A 504 18.73 6.14 0.08
N ILE A 505 19.93 5.70 0.46
CA ILE A 505 21.10 5.68 -0.42
C ILE A 505 21.17 4.32 -1.14
N ARG A 506 21.06 4.30 -2.47
CA ARG A 506 21.09 3.07 -3.28
C ARG A 506 22.45 2.79 -3.90
N ASP A 507 23.17 3.85 -4.27
CA ASP A 507 24.47 3.73 -4.92
C ASP A 507 25.56 3.32 -3.91
N ALA A 508 25.91 2.03 -3.91
CA ALA A 508 26.95 1.47 -3.06
C ALA A 508 28.35 2.03 -3.38
N ASP A 509 28.58 2.48 -4.61
CA ASP A 509 29.85 3.10 -4.99
C ASP A 509 29.91 4.55 -4.46
N MET A 510 28.79 5.28 -4.51
CA MET A 510 28.68 6.60 -3.85
C MET A 510 28.94 6.50 -2.34
N MET A 511 28.37 5.50 -1.66
CA MET A 511 28.65 5.27 -0.22
C MET A 511 30.12 4.98 0.05
N ARG A 512 30.77 4.19 -0.80
CA ARG A 512 32.21 3.91 -0.68
C ARG A 512 33.02 5.19 -0.86
N GLU A 513 32.67 6.02 -1.83
CA GLU A 513 33.31 7.30 -2.09
C GLU A 513 33.13 8.27 -0.92
N ILE A 514 31.93 8.32 -0.33
CA ILE A 514 31.62 9.09 0.89
C ILE A 514 32.50 8.63 2.07
N SER A 515 32.56 7.33 2.35
CA SER A 515 33.42 6.79 3.42
C SER A 515 34.90 7.12 3.20
N GLN A 516 35.38 7.05 1.96
CA GLN A 516 36.76 7.42 1.62
C GLN A 516 37.02 8.92 1.76
N ALA A 517 36.08 9.76 1.36
CA ALA A 517 36.23 11.21 1.39
C ALA A 517 36.12 11.80 2.80
N TRP A 518 35.20 11.27 3.63
CA TRP A 518 34.84 11.87 4.92
C TRP A 518 35.27 11.04 6.13
N GLY A 519 35.86 9.86 5.93
CA GLY A 519 36.41 9.02 6.99
C GLY A 519 35.36 8.34 7.87
N ALA A 520 34.20 8.01 7.29
CA ALA A 520 33.07 7.34 7.97
C ALA A 520 33.28 5.83 8.13
#